data_AF-A0ABD2REZ5-F1
#
_entry.id   AF-A0ABD2REZ5-F1
#
_cell.length_a   1.000
_cell.length_b   1.000
_cell.length_c   1.000
_cell.angle_alpha   90.00
_cell.angle_beta   90.00
_cell.angle_gamma   90.00
#
_symmetry.space_group_name_H-M   'P 1'
#
loop_
_entity.id
_entity.type
_entity.pdbx_description
1 polymer ?
#
loop_
_entity_poly.entity_id
_entity_poly.type
_entity_poly.pdbx_seq_one_letter_code
_entity_poly.pdbx_strand_id
1 'polypeptide(L)'
;MADSRKYITSEELKNHNKPGDLWISIQGKVYDVSNWVKEHPGGDFPLLNLAGQDVTDAFVAFHPATAWQYLDKFFKGFYLNDYSASEVSKDYRRLVSDFTKMGLFEKKGHVCLFTMCLMAMLFSLSVYGILCCQSLLAHLISGGLMGCLWIQSGWIGHDSGHYQVMSTRGFNRFAQVLTGNCLAGISIAWWKWNHNAHHIACNSLEYDPDLQHMPFFAVAYLWSSL
;
A
#
# COMPACT_ATOMS: atom_id res chain seq x y z
N MET A 1 -41.35 -10.87 7.24
CA MET A 1 -40.82 -11.54 8.45
C MET A 1 -39.45 -10.94 8.70
N ALA A 2 -39.22 -10.33 9.87
CA ALA A 2 -37.91 -9.78 10.18
C ALA A 2 -36.93 -10.95 10.32
N ASP A 3 -36.00 -11.09 9.38
CA ASP A 3 -34.97 -12.11 9.42
C ASP A 3 -34.17 -11.92 10.71
N SER A 4 -34.21 -12.90 11.62
CA SER A 4 -33.56 -12.76 12.92
C SER A 4 -32.05 -12.72 12.69
N ARG A 5 -31.43 -11.57 12.93
CA ARG A 5 -29.98 -11.41 12.82
C ARG A 5 -29.30 -12.49 13.66
N LYS A 6 -28.40 -13.25 13.03
CA LYS A 6 -27.56 -14.23 13.72
C LYS A 6 -26.29 -13.52 14.19
N TYR A 7 -25.82 -13.88 15.38
CA TYR A 7 -24.67 -13.23 15.99
C TYR A 7 -23.60 -14.25 16.38
N ILE A 8 -22.34 -13.85 16.27
CA ILE A 8 -21.16 -14.55 16.80
C ILE A 8 -20.33 -13.57 17.64
N THR A 9 -19.39 -14.08 18.44
CA THR A 9 -18.41 -13.24 19.16
C THR A 9 -17.15 -13.02 18.32
N SER A 10 -16.37 -11.99 18.66
CA SER A 10 -15.05 -11.78 18.06
C SER A 10 -14.09 -12.93 18.35
N GLU A 11 -14.24 -13.61 19.49
CA GLU A 11 -13.45 -14.80 19.83
C GLU A 11 -13.82 -16.01 18.96
N GLU A 12 -15.09 -16.18 18.61
CA GLU A 12 -15.53 -17.19 17.65
C GLU A 12 -14.96 -16.89 16.26
N LEU A 13 -15.03 -15.63 15.81
CA LEU A 13 -14.47 -15.19 14.54
C LEU A 13 -12.98 -15.57 14.40
N LYS A 14 -12.16 -15.40 15.45
CA LYS A 14 -10.72 -15.72 15.43
C LYS A 14 -10.40 -17.16 15.04
N ASN A 15 -11.32 -18.10 15.24
CA ASN A 15 -11.11 -19.50 14.86
C ASN A 15 -11.17 -19.73 13.34
N HIS A 16 -11.76 -18.79 12.58
CA HIS A 16 -11.90 -18.84 11.12
C HIS A 16 -10.72 -18.14 10.43
N ASN A 17 -9.52 -18.66 10.66
CA ASN A 17 -8.24 -18.08 10.19
C ASN A 17 -7.34 -19.07 9.43
N LYS A 18 -7.91 -20.15 8.87
CA LYS A 18 -7.15 -21.22 8.19
C LYS A 18 -7.48 -21.28 6.70
N PRO A 19 -6.55 -21.73 5.83
CA PRO A 19 -6.85 -21.91 4.42
C PRO A 19 -8.09 -22.79 4.20
N GLY A 20 -9.08 -22.28 3.46
CA GLY A 20 -10.37 -22.94 3.25
C GLY A 20 -11.46 -22.58 4.27
N ASP A 21 -11.10 -21.89 5.35
CA ASP A 21 -12.02 -21.33 6.36
C ASP A 21 -11.49 -19.97 6.84
N LEU A 22 -11.74 -18.94 6.03
CA LEU A 22 -11.27 -17.57 6.25
C LEU A 22 -12.46 -16.63 6.33
N TRP A 23 -12.79 -16.20 7.54
CA TRP A 23 -13.82 -15.19 7.75
C TRP A 23 -13.20 -13.89 8.19
N ILE A 24 -13.83 -12.78 7.81
CA ILE A 24 -13.45 -11.43 8.22
C ILE A 24 -14.68 -10.66 8.67
N SER A 25 -14.50 -9.69 9.57
CA SER A 25 -15.54 -8.72 9.89
C SER A 25 -15.27 -7.37 9.25
N ILE A 26 -16.29 -6.74 8.66
CA ILE A 26 -16.24 -5.34 8.21
C ILE A 26 -17.51 -4.65 8.74
N GLN A 27 -17.30 -3.61 9.56
CA GLN A 27 -18.35 -2.88 10.28
C GLN A 27 -19.27 -3.80 11.09
N GLY A 28 -18.69 -4.83 11.71
CA GLY A 28 -19.41 -5.81 12.53
C GLY A 28 -20.24 -6.83 11.73
N LYS A 29 -20.23 -6.80 10.40
CA LYS A 29 -20.80 -7.86 9.54
C LYS A 29 -19.72 -8.89 9.23
N VAL A 30 -20.08 -10.17 9.25
CA VAL A 30 -19.15 -11.27 8.98
C VAL A 30 -19.25 -11.73 7.52
N TYR A 31 -18.09 -11.88 6.88
CA TYR A 31 -17.96 -12.28 5.49
C TYR A 31 -17.06 -13.51 5.37
N ASP A 32 -17.46 -14.45 4.51
CA ASP A 32 -16.70 -15.65 4.19
C ASP A 32 -15.97 -15.45 2.86
N VAL A 33 -14.65 -15.35 2.92
CA VAL A 33 -13.79 -15.07 1.77
C VAL A 33 -12.95 -16.29 1.36
N SER A 34 -13.24 -17.46 1.94
CA SER A 34 -12.45 -18.68 1.79
C SER A 34 -12.19 -19.09 0.33
N ASN A 35 -13.21 -18.96 -0.52
CA ASN A 35 -13.13 -19.34 -1.94
C ASN A 35 -12.61 -18.21 -2.84
N TRP A 36 -12.47 -16.99 -2.32
CA TRP A 36 -12.13 -15.80 -3.10
C TRP A 36 -10.67 -15.35 -2.91
N VAL A 37 -9.94 -15.97 -1.99
CA VAL A 37 -8.56 -15.62 -1.63
C VAL A 37 -7.65 -15.40 -2.83
N LYS A 38 -7.68 -16.33 -3.80
CA LYS A 38 -6.81 -16.29 -4.99
C LYS A 38 -7.27 -15.28 -6.05
N GLU A 39 -8.51 -14.82 -5.96
CA GLU A 39 -9.13 -13.91 -6.92
C GLU A 39 -9.10 -12.45 -6.42
N HIS A 40 -8.77 -12.23 -5.15
CA HIS A 40 -8.66 -10.90 -4.56
C HIS A 40 -7.61 -10.06 -5.31
N PRO A 41 -7.99 -8.89 -5.87
CA PRO A 41 -7.04 -8.04 -6.61
C PRO A 41 -5.83 -7.56 -5.79
N GLY A 42 -5.95 -7.49 -4.47
CA GLY A 42 -4.85 -7.17 -3.55
C GLY A 42 -3.91 -8.35 -3.26
N GLY A 43 -4.19 -9.55 -3.79
CA GLY A 43 -3.47 -10.78 -3.50
C GLY A 43 -4.05 -11.55 -2.30
N ASP A 44 -3.53 -12.76 -2.09
CA ASP A 44 -3.96 -13.67 -1.02
C ASP A 44 -3.45 -13.24 0.37
N PHE A 45 -2.25 -12.67 0.43
CA PHE A 45 -1.55 -12.31 1.66
C PHE A 45 -2.41 -11.52 2.67
N PRO A 46 -3.08 -10.40 2.34
CA PRO A 46 -3.90 -9.70 3.32
C PRO A 46 -5.05 -10.55 3.89
N LEU A 47 -5.69 -11.39 3.06
CA LEU A 47 -6.78 -12.23 3.53
C LEU A 47 -6.28 -13.37 4.42
N LEU A 48 -5.11 -13.93 4.13
CA LEU A 48 -4.50 -14.98 4.95
C LEU A 48 -4.01 -14.48 6.31
N ASN A 49 -3.53 -13.23 6.39
CA ASN A 49 -2.98 -12.68 7.64
C ASN A 49 -4.02 -11.96 8.50
N LEU A 50 -5.11 -11.46 7.91
CA LEU A 50 -6.15 -10.71 8.63
C LEU A 50 -7.43 -11.52 8.87
N ALA A 51 -7.49 -12.77 8.39
CA ALA A 51 -8.62 -13.65 8.69
C ALA A 51 -8.79 -13.85 10.21
N GLY A 52 -10.04 -13.99 10.62
CA GLY A 52 -10.45 -14.08 12.01
C GLY A 52 -10.50 -12.73 12.75
N GLN A 53 -10.38 -11.60 12.05
CA GLN A 53 -10.35 -10.26 12.65
C GLN A 53 -11.41 -9.33 12.06
N ASP A 54 -11.71 -8.23 12.76
CA ASP A 54 -12.38 -7.08 12.16
C ASP A 54 -11.35 -6.26 11.37
N VAL A 55 -11.56 -6.18 10.06
CA VAL A 55 -10.63 -5.56 9.10
C VAL A 55 -11.21 -4.27 8.55
N THR A 56 -12.13 -3.62 9.26
CA THR A 56 -12.82 -2.43 8.77
C THR A 56 -11.85 -1.32 8.37
N ASP A 57 -10.86 -1.04 9.21
CA ASP A 57 -9.91 0.05 8.98
C ASP A 57 -9.00 -0.27 7.78
N ALA A 58 -8.52 -1.51 7.68
CA ALA A 58 -7.77 -1.98 6.52
C ALA A 58 -8.61 -1.93 5.23
N PHE A 59 -9.89 -2.32 5.29
CA PHE A 59 -10.78 -2.24 4.14
C PHE A 59 -10.93 -0.80 3.66
N VAL A 60 -11.21 0.13 4.59
CA VAL A 60 -11.31 1.57 4.33
C VAL A 60 -10.01 2.16 3.76
N ALA A 61 -8.85 1.72 4.24
CA ALA A 61 -7.54 2.21 3.79
C ALA A 61 -7.24 1.87 2.34
N PHE A 62 -7.56 0.65 1.91
CA PHE A 62 -7.04 0.09 0.65
C PHE A 62 -8.08 -0.04 -0.46
N HIS A 63 -9.37 0.11 -0.15
CA HIS A 63 -10.44 -0.10 -1.13
C HIS A 63 -11.17 1.18 -1.53
N PRO A 64 -11.44 1.39 -2.84
CA PRO A 64 -12.28 2.50 -3.28
C PRO A 64 -13.72 2.30 -2.82
N ALA A 65 -14.51 3.39 -2.79
CA ALA A 65 -15.93 3.35 -2.43
C ALA A 65 -16.75 2.33 -3.26
N THR A 66 -16.35 2.07 -4.51
CA THR A 66 -16.98 1.07 -5.37
C THR A 66 -16.77 -0.37 -4.92
N ALA A 67 -15.83 -0.65 -4.02
CA ALA A 67 -15.60 -2.00 -3.51
C ALA A 67 -16.71 -2.48 -2.58
N TRP A 68 -17.37 -1.56 -1.86
CA TRP A 68 -18.42 -1.87 -0.89
C TRP A 68 -19.60 -2.64 -1.50
N GLN A 69 -19.92 -2.38 -2.77
CA GLN A 69 -21.03 -3.06 -3.47
C GLN A 69 -20.80 -4.57 -3.69
N TYR A 70 -19.56 -5.04 -3.56
CA TYR A 70 -19.22 -6.46 -3.76
C TYR A 70 -19.31 -7.27 -2.46
N LEU A 71 -19.33 -6.62 -1.29
CA LEU A 71 -19.29 -7.29 0.01
C LEU A 71 -20.50 -8.20 0.24
N ASP A 72 -21.68 -7.81 -0.25
CA ASP A 72 -22.91 -8.58 -0.07
C ASP A 72 -22.81 -10.00 -0.64
N LYS A 73 -21.94 -10.24 -1.63
CA LYS A 73 -21.69 -11.58 -2.21
C LYS A 73 -21.01 -12.53 -1.23
N PHE A 74 -20.26 -11.98 -0.28
CA PHE A 74 -19.48 -12.74 0.71
C PHE A 74 -20.17 -12.77 2.07
N PHE A 75 -21.31 -12.07 2.22
CA PHE A 75 -21.96 -11.93 3.52
C PHE A 75 -22.44 -13.30 4.03
N LYS A 76 -21.95 -13.69 5.20
CA LYS A 76 -22.22 -15.01 5.78
C LYS A 76 -23.57 -15.07 6.51
N GLY A 77 -24.20 -13.92 6.77
CA GLY A 77 -25.43 -13.82 7.55
C GLY A 77 -25.23 -13.61 9.05
N PHE A 78 -23.99 -13.49 9.53
CA PHE A 78 -23.66 -13.23 10.93
C PHE A 78 -23.21 -11.79 11.17
N TYR A 79 -23.43 -11.32 12.40
CA TYR A 79 -22.94 -10.07 12.93
C TYR A 79 -22.13 -10.33 14.20
N LEU A 80 -21.14 -9.50 14.48
CA LEU A 80 -20.44 -9.52 15.75
C LEU A 80 -21.31 -8.89 16.85
N ASN A 81 -21.53 -9.60 17.96
CA ASN A 81 -22.30 -9.07 19.09
C ASN A 81 -21.50 -8.11 19.98
N ASP A 82 -20.18 -8.24 19.98
CA ASP A 82 -19.20 -7.49 20.74
C ASP A 82 -18.47 -6.44 19.88
N TYR A 83 -18.98 -6.17 18.67
CA TYR A 83 -18.41 -5.16 17.79
C TYR A 83 -18.39 -3.78 18.45
N SER A 84 -17.19 -3.24 18.58
CA SER A 84 -16.96 -1.86 18.97
C SER A 84 -15.77 -1.31 18.20
N ALA A 85 -15.88 -0.08 17.72
CA ALA A 85 -14.74 0.63 17.15
C ALA A 85 -14.03 1.38 18.29
N SER A 86 -12.70 1.24 18.36
CA SER A 86 -11.87 2.03 19.28
C SER A 86 -11.96 3.52 18.96
N GLU A 87 -11.64 4.40 19.90
CA GLU A 87 -11.57 5.85 19.63
C GLU A 87 -10.55 6.17 18.53
N VAL A 88 -9.40 5.48 18.51
CA VAL A 88 -8.38 5.62 17.45
C VAL A 88 -8.96 5.24 16.08
N SER A 89 -9.69 4.14 15.98
CA SER A 89 -10.35 3.72 14.73
C SER A 89 -11.40 4.74 14.28
N LYS A 90 -12.15 5.34 15.20
CA LYS A 90 -13.14 6.38 14.88
C LYS A 90 -12.46 7.63 14.34
N ASP A 91 -11.40 8.09 15.00
CA ASP A 91 -10.61 9.25 14.57
C ASP A 91 -9.94 9.01 13.21
N TYR A 92 -9.38 7.83 13.00
CA TYR A 92 -8.84 7.40 11.71
C TYR A 92 -9.89 7.49 10.59
N ARG A 93 -11.06 6.87 10.78
CA ARG A 93 -12.15 6.88 9.79
C ARG A 93 -12.64 8.30 9.51
N ARG A 94 -12.69 9.16 10.54
CA ARG A 94 -13.03 10.58 10.38
C ARG A 94 -12.00 11.29 9.50
N LEU A 95 -10.71 11.09 9.75
CA LEU A 95 -9.64 11.68 8.95
C LEU A 95 -9.72 11.24 7.48
N VAL A 96 -9.94 9.95 7.23
CA VAL A 96 -10.14 9.42 5.86
C VAL A 96 -11.34 10.08 5.18
N SER A 97 -12.46 10.23 5.90
CA SER A 97 -13.65 10.94 5.39
C SER A 97 -13.31 12.38 5.01
N ASP A 98 -12.61 13.12 5.87
CA ASP A 98 -12.29 14.53 5.64
C ASP A 98 -11.32 14.69 4.46
N PHE A 99 -10.30 13.85 4.35
CA PHE A 99 -9.38 13.83 3.20
C PHE A 99 -10.09 13.47 1.89
N THR A 100 -11.08 12.57 1.95
CA THR A 100 -11.92 12.23 0.80
C THR A 100 -12.74 13.44 0.35
N LYS A 101 -13.38 14.15 1.29
CA LYS A 101 -14.16 15.37 0.99
C LYS A 101 -13.30 16.49 0.42
N MET A 102 -12.03 16.56 0.82
CA MET A 102 -11.06 17.51 0.28
C MET A 102 -10.53 17.12 -1.11
N GLY A 103 -10.90 15.95 -1.65
CA GLY A 103 -10.41 15.46 -2.94
C GLY A 103 -8.93 15.06 -2.92
N LEU A 104 -8.35 14.80 -1.73
CA LEU A 104 -6.92 14.48 -1.62
C LEU A 104 -6.56 13.10 -2.18
N PHE A 105 -7.55 12.21 -2.35
CA PHE A 105 -7.38 10.90 -2.98
C PHE A 105 -7.65 10.92 -4.50
N GLU A 106 -8.04 12.05 -5.08
CA GLU A 106 -8.29 12.15 -6.52
C GLU A 106 -6.99 12.17 -7.31
N LYS A 107 -6.92 11.37 -8.38
CA LYS A 107 -5.75 11.31 -9.25
C LYS A 107 -5.61 12.56 -10.10
N LYS A 108 -4.49 13.27 -9.94
CA LYS A 108 -4.11 14.41 -10.78
C LYS A 108 -3.11 13.98 -11.84
N GLY A 109 -3.59 13.57 -13.02
CA GLY A 109 -2.76 13.01 -14.10
C GLY A 109 -1.61 13.91 -14.57
N HIS A 110 -1.74 15.23 -14.45
CA HIS A 110 -0.70 16.19 -14.83
C HIS A 110 0.56 16.11 -13.95
N VAL A 111 0.44 15.65 -12.70
CA VAL A 111 1.58 15.56 -11.78
C VAL A 111 2.62 14.57 -12.32
N CYS A 112 2.18 13.41 -12.80
CA CYS A 112 3.09 12.44 -13.43
C CYS A 112 3.85 13.05 -14.60
N LEU A 113 3.16 13.77 -15.49
CA LEU A 113 3.80 14.42 -16.64
C LEU A 113 4.82 15.47 -16.20
N PHE A 114 4.47 16.32 -15.23
CA PHE A 114 5.40 17.32 -14.70
C PHE A 114 6.65 16.68 -14.10
N THR A 115 6.49 15.61 -13.30
CA THR A 115 7.62 14.87 -12.73
C THR A 115 8.50 14.25 -13.81
N MET A 116 7.92 13.66 -14.86
CA MET A 116 8.68 13.13 -16.01
C MET A 116 9.48 14.21 -16.74
N CYS A 117 8.87 15.37 -17.00
CA CYS A 117 9.55 16.50 -17.63
C CYS A 117 10.69 17.03 -16.75
N LEU A 118 10.46 17.16 -15.43
CA LEU A 118 11.47 17.57 -14.48
C LEU A 118 12.65 16.59 -14.47
N MET A 119 12.39 15.29 -14.45
CA MET A 119 13.45 14.27 -14.51
C MET A 119 14.25 14.33 -15.81
N ALA A 120 13.58 14.46 -16.96
CA ALA A 120 14.25 14.60 -18.24
C ALA A 120 15.17 15.85 -18.29
N MET A 121 14.71 16.96 -17.69
CA MET A 121 15.50 18.18 -17.55
C MET A 121 16.71 17.97 -16.63
N LEU A 122 16.52 17.38 -15.44
CA LEU A 122 17.62 17.07 -14.50
C LEU A 122 18.68 16.19 -15.16
N PHE A 123 18.26 15.14 -15.88
CA PHE A 123 19.17 14.26 -16.61
C PHE A 123 19.94 15.01 -17.68
N SER A 124 19.24 15.78 -18.51
CA SER A 124 19.86 16.53 -19.62
C SER A 124 20.87 17.56 -19.12
N LEU A 125 20.54 18.31 -18.06
CA LEU A 125 21.45 19.28 -17.45
C LEU A 125 22.67 18.61 -16.82
N SER A 126 22.49 17.46 -16.17
CA SER A 126 23.60 16.71 -15.57
C SER A 126 24.56 16.19 -16.63
N VAL A 127 24.03 15.59 -17.71
CA VAL A 127 24.84 15.07 -18.82
C VAL A 127 25.56 16.23 -19.53
N TYR A 128 24.87 17.33 -19.80
CA TYR A 128 25.48 18.52 -20.40
C TYR A 128 26.60 19.08 -19.53
N GLY A 129 26.37 19.25 -18.22
CA GLY A 129 27.38 19.76 -17.29
C GLY A 129 28.62 18.87 -17.20
N ILE A 130 28.47 17.56 -17.36
CA ILE A 130 29.59 16.61 -17.41
C ILE A 130 30.34 16.69 -18.75
N LEU A 131 29.63 16.69 -19.87
CA LEU A 131 30.24 16.58 -21.21
C LEU A 131 30.79 17.90 -21.75
N CYS A 132 30.14 19.02 -21.43
CA CYS A 132 30.43 20.33 -22.03
C CYS A 132 31.18 21.29 -21.10
N CYS A 133 31.36 20.94 -19.82
CA CYS A 133 32.07 21.79 -18.87
C CYS A 133 33.28 21.05 -18.26
N GLN A 134 34.37 21.79 -18.02
CA GLN A 134 35.60 21.29 -17.37
C GLN A 134 35.73 21.76 -15.91
N SER A 135 34.78 22.56 -15.42
CA SER A 135 34.80 23.10 -14.07
C SER A 135 34.40 22.05 -13.04
N LEU A 136 35.20 21.88 -11.98
CA LEU A 136 34.87 21.02 -10.85
C LEU A 136 33.49 21.34 -10.27
N LEU A 137 33.15 22.62 -10.14
CA LEU A 137 31.85 23.02 -9.61
C LEU A 137 30.70 22.56 -10.51
N ALA A 138 30.88 22.63 -11.84
CA ALA A 138 29.86 22.14 -12.78
C ALA A 138 29.65 20.63 -12.66
N HIS A 139 30.73 19.86 -12.46
CA HIS A 139 30.64 18.42 -12.21
C HIS A 139 30.00 18.09 -10.86
N LEU A 140 30.31 18.84 -9.80
CA LEU A 140 29.68 18.68 -8.48
C LEU A 140 28.17 18.97 -8.53
N ILE A 141 27.77 20.05 -9.21
CA ILE A 141 26.35 20.38 -9.42
C ILE A 141 25.67 19.27 -10.23
N SER A 142 26.31 18.80 -11.30
CA SER A 142 25.77 17.71 -12.13
C SER A 142 25.59 16.42 -11.32
N GLY A 143 26.52 16.10 -10.42
CA GLY A 143 26.40 14.98 -9.48
C GLY A 143 25.22 15.15 -8.53
N GLY A 144 25.03 16.35 -7.98
CA GLY A 144 23.87 16.66 -7.13
C GLY A 144 22.53 16.53 -7.88
N LEU A 145 22.44 17.06 -9.10
CA LEU A 145 21.26 16.94 -9.96
C LEU A 145 20.96 15.48 -10.31
N MET A 146 21.98 14.68 -10.61
CA MET A 146 21.87 13.24 -10.85
C MET A 146 21.38 12.49 -9.60
N GLY A 147 21.86 12.86 -8.40
CA GLY A 147 21.37 12.32 -7.14
C GLY A 147 19.87 12.59 -6.93
N CYS A 148 19.43 13.83 -7.16
CA CYS A 148 18.01 14.19 -7.12
C CYS A 148 17.17 13.41 -8.14
N LEU A 149 17.69 13.21 -9.36
CA LEU A 149 17.04 12.40 -10.39
C LEU A 149 16.85 10.95 -9.92
N TRP A 150 17.88 10.35 -9.32
CA TRP A 150 17.83 8.97 -8.83
C TRP A 150 16.79 8.78 -7.72
N ILE A 151 16.72 9.73 -6.78
CA ILE A 151 15.69 9.73 -5.74
C ILE A 151 14.29 9.76 -6.36
N GLN A 152 14.05 10.66 -7.32
CA GLN A 152 12.74 10.75 -7.98
C GLN A 152 12.40 9.49 -8.79
N SER A 153 13.40 8.90 -9.44
CA SER A 153 13.24 7.60 -10.12
C SER A 153 12.80 6.50 -9.14
N GLY A 154 13.34 6.50 -7.91
CA GLY A 154 12.92 5.59 -6.84
C GLY A 154 11.44 5.75 -6.48
N TRP A 155 10.98 6.99 -6.26
CA TRP A 155 9.57 7.27 -5.95
C TRP A 155 8.62 6.86 -7.07
N ILE A 156 8.98 7.10 -8.34
CA ILE A 156 8.18 6.62 -9.47
C ILE A 156 8.16 5.09 -9.55
N GLY A 157 9.29 4.44 -9.29
CA GLY A 157 9.36 2.99 -9.17
C GLY A 157 8.42 2.47 -8.09
N HIS A 158 8.44 3.09 -6.91
CA HIS A 158 7.56 2.77 -5.79
C HIS A 158 6.08 2.93 -6.16
N ASP A 159 5.68 4.13 -6.59
CA ASP A 159 4.26 4.46 -6.84
C ASP A 159 3.71 3.72 -8.07
N SER A 160 4.55 3.44 -9.07
CA SER A 160 4.17 2.60 -10.21
C SER A 160 3.97 1.14 -9.80
N GLY A 161 4.63 0.67 -8.75
CA GLY A 161 4.40 -0.63 -8.11
C GLY A 161 2.98 -0.78 -7.54
N HIS A 162 2.39 0.34 -7.12
CA HIS A 162 0.99 0.45 -6.68
C HIS A 162 0.00 0.68 -7.82
N TYR A 163 0.48 0.79 -9.07
CA TYR A 163 -0.33 1.06 -10.27
C TYR A 163 -1.13 2.38 -10.20
N GLN A 164 -0.63 3.37 -9.46
CA GLN A 164 -1.32 4.65 -9.26
C GLN A 164 -0.82 5.79 -10.15
N VAL A 165 0.38 5.67 -10.74
CA VAL A 165 1.08 6.77 -11.44
C VAL A 165 0.73 6.86 -12.91
N MET A 166 0.90 5.76 -13.65
CA MET A 166 0.76 5.78 -15.10
C MET A 166 -0.67 5.47 -15.52
N SER A 167 -1.06 5.94 -16.70
CA SER A 167 -2.42 5.80 -17.26
C SER A 167 -2.82 4.35 -17.54
N THR A 168 -1.87 3.45 -17.79
CA THR A 168 -2.14 2.04 -18.09
C THR A 168 -1.32 1.10 -17.20
N ARG A 169 -1.83 -0.11 -16.99
CA ARG A 169 -1.10 -1.17 -16.27
C ARG A 169 0.22 -1.52 -16.95
N GLY A 170 0.26 -1.50 -18.29
CA GLY A 170 1.47 -1.76 -19.07
C GLY A 170 2.57 -0.71 -18.83
N PHE A 171 2.21 0.57 -18.84
CA PHE A 171 3.19 1.65 -18.55
C PHE A 171 3.68 1.61 -17.10
N ASN A 172 2.81 1.32 -16.13
CA ASN A 172 3.25 1.11 -14.75
C ASN A 172 4.24 -0.05 -14.66
N ARG A 173 3.98 -1.16 -15.35
CA ARG A 173 4.88 -2.32 -15.37
C ARG A 173 6.22 -2.02 -16.05
N PHE A 174 6.21 -1.24 -17.13
CA PHE A 174 7.44 -0.80 -17.77
C PHE A 174 8.28 0.09 -16.84
N ALA A 175 7.66 1.10 -16.21
CA ALA A 175 8.33 1.99 -15.27
C ALA A 175 8.97 1.21 -14.13
N GLN A 176 8.21 0.31 -13.50
CA GLN A 176 8.68 -0.66 -12.49
C GLN A 176 9.97 -1.39 -12.88
N VAL A 177 10.00 -2.00 -14.07
CA VAL A 177 11.16 -2.78 -14.53
C VAL A 177 12.34 -1.87 -14.84
N LEU A 178 12.09 -0.71 -15.46
CA LEU A 178 13.13 0.25 -15.76
C LEU A 178 13.78 0.79 -14.48
N THR A 179 12.99 1.32 -13.54
CA THR A 179 13.51 1.95 -12.32
C THR A 179 14.05 0.93 -11.33
N GLY A 180 13.32 -0.18 -11.11
CA GLY A 180 13.71 -1.23 -10.17
C GLY A 180 14.86 -2.06 -10.72
N ASN A 181 14.62 -2.81 -11.79
CA ASN A 181 15.58 -3.80 -12.28
C ASN A 181 16.77 -3.14 -12.99
N CYS A 182 16.54 -2.21 -13.92
CA CYS A 182 17.61 -1.67 -14.76
C CYS A 182 18.42 -0.56 -14.08
N LEU A 183 17.78 0.35 -13.36
CA LEU A 183 18.46 1.50 -12.76
C LEU A 183 18.92 1.25 -11.32
N ALA A 184 18.09 0.58 -10.50
CA ALA A 184 18.42 0.32 -9.09
C ALA A 184 19.00 -1.08 -8.83
N GLY A 185 18.90 -2.02 -9.77
CA GLY A 185 19.34 -3.40 -9.60
C GLY A 185 18.46 -4.23 -8.64
N ILE A 186 17.23 -3.78 -8.37
CA ILE A 186 16.30 -4.41 -7.43
C ILE A 186 15.24 -5.20 -8.20
N SER A 187 14.99 -6.45 -7.79
CA SER A 187 13.88 -7.24 -8.33
C SER A 187 12.55 -6.63 -7.94
N ILE A 188 11.81 -6.10 -8.92
CA ILE A 188 10.50 -5.50 -8.64
C ILE A 188 9.48 -6.52 -8.10
N ALA A 189 9.63 -7.81 -8.45
CA ALA A 189 8.73 -8.85 -7.94
C ALA A 189 8.92 -9.05 -6.42
N TRP A 190 10.17 -9.14 -5.98
CA TRP A 190 10.51 -9.23 -4.57
C TRP A 190 10.13 -7.95 -3.83
N TRP A 191 10.50 -6.79 -4.38
CA TRP A 191 10.19 -5.49 -3.78
C TRP A 191 8.69 -5.33 -3.58
N LYS A 192 7.87 -5.60 -4.60
CA LYS A 192 6.41 -5.46 -4.51
C LYS A 192 5.81 -6.39 -3.45
N TRP A 193 6.30 -7.63 -3.36
CA TRP A 193 5.82 -8.57 -2.36
C TRP A 193 6.12 -8.08 -0.93
N ASN A 194 7.39 -7.74 -0.65
CA ASN A 194 7.81 -7.28 0.67
C ASN A 194 7.15 -5.94 1.04
N HIS A 195 7.14 -5.00 0.11
CA HIS A 195 6.61 -3.67 0.31
C HIS A 195 5.08 -3.65 0.50
N ASN A 196 4.34 -4.51 -0.20
CA ASN A 196 2.90 -4.64 0.04
C ASN A 196 2.61 -5.25 1.41
N ALA A 197 3.44 -6.20 1.88
CA ALA A 197 3.32 -6.73 3.23
C ALA A 197 3.62 -5.65 4.28
N HIS A 198 4.65 -4.83 4.08
CA HIS A 198 4.92 -3.64 4.90
C HIS A 198 3.71 -2.70 4.96
N HIS A 199 3.07 -2.35 3.84
CA HIS A 199 1.89 -1.48 3.86
C HIS A 199 0.70 -2.04 4.64
N ILE A 200 0.53 -3.37 4.66
CA ILE A 200 -0.53 -4.03 5.42
C ILE A 200 -0.27 -3.95 6.93
N ALA A 201 0.99 -4.04 7.34
CA ALA A 201 1.41 -4.13 8.73
C ALA A 201 2.39 -3.03 9.14
N CYS A 202 2.26 -1.83 8.57
CA CYS A 202 3.28 -0.79 8.63
C CYS A 202 3.58 -0.39 10.09
N ASN A 203 4.86 -0.41 10.45
CA ASN A 203 5.38 -0.15 11.80
C ASN A 203 4.91 -1.15 12.87
N SER A 204 4.37 -2.31 12.49
CA SER A 204 4.13 -3.39 13.44
C SER A 204 5.43 -4.10 13.78
N LEU A 205 5.83 -4.07 15.05
CA LEU A 205 7.04 -4.77 15.51
C LEU A 205 7.01 -6.27 15.22
N GLU A 206 5.82 -6.87 15.15
CA GLU A 206 5.64 -8.32 14.96
C GLU A 206 5.44 -8.68 13.49
N TYR A 207 4.66 -7.87 12.76
CA TYR A 207 4.14 -8.24 11.43
C TYR A 207 4.76 -7.46 10.27
N ASP A 208 5.50 -6.37 10.53
CA ASP A 208 6.17 -5.60 9.50
C ASP A 208 7.47 -6.31 9.05
N PRO A 209 7.56 -6.83 7.81
CA PRO A 209 8.77 -7.51 7.34
C PRO A 209 10.00 -6.59 7.37
N ASP A 210 9.83 -5.27 7.28
CA ASP A 210 10.94 -4.31 7.30
C ASP A 210 11.56 -4.14 8.69
N LEU A 211 10.89 -4.63 9.75
CA LEU A 211 11.34 -4.61 11.14
C LEU A 211 11.82 -5.96 11.66
N GLN A 212 11.59 -7.05 10.92
CA GLN A 212 11.95 -8.42 11.36
C GLN A 212 13.46 -8.70 11.33
N HIS A 213 14.27 -7.76 10.83
CA HIS A 213 15.73 -7.87 10.78
C HIS A 213 16.45 -7.13 11.92
N MET A 214 15.70 -6.65 12.92
CA MET A 214 16.28 -6.06 14.13
C MET A 214 17.14 -7.08 14.91
N PRO A 215 18.26 -6.64 15.53
CA PRO A 215 18.75 -5.25 15.60
C PRO A 215 19.71 -4.86 14.46
N PHE A 216 20.00 -5.75 13.51
CA PHE A 216 21.09 -5.55 12.55
C PHE A 216 20.72 -4.63 11.38
N PHE A 217 19.49 -4.75 10.89
CA PHE A 217 18.96 -3.89 9.84
C PHE A 217 17.55 -3.46 10.24
N ALA A 218 17.35 -2.16 10.49
CA ALA A 218 16.03 -1.56 10.65
C ALA A 218 15.84 -0.57 9.50
N VAL A 219 14.79 -0.75 8.69
CA VAL A 219 14.38 0.21 7.65
C VAL A 219 13.25 1.10 8.20
N ALA A 220 13.36 1.54 9.46
CA ALA A 220 12.46 2.49 10.10
C ALA A 220 13.15 3.27 11.23
N TYR A 221 12.57 4.42 11.59
CA TYR A 221 13.10 5.34 12.60
C TYR A 221 13.22 4.70 13.99
N LEU A 222 14.46 4.58 14.47
CA LEU A 222 14.78 4.34 15.89
C LEU A 222 14.38 5.58 16.71
N TRP A 223 13.26 5.56 17.42
CA TRP A 223 13.07 6.26 18.70
C TRP A 223 11.76 5.80 19.37
N SER A 224 11.82 4.70 20.13
CA SER A 224 10.83 4.47 21.21
C SER A 224 11.45 3.58 22.30
N SER A 225 12.32 4.18 23.08
CA SER A 225 12.65 3.70 24.43
C SER A 225 12.88 4.92 25.32
N LEU A 226 11.77 5.53 25.73
CA LEU A 226 11.56 6.27 26.98
C LEU A 226 10.05 6.26 27.29
#